data_AF-A0A7Z9D2I4-F1
#
_entry.id   AF-A0A7Z9D2I4-F1
#
_cell.length_a   1.000
_cell.length_b   1.000
_cell.length_c   1.000
_cell.angle_alpha   90.00
_cell.angle_beta   90.00
_cell.angle_gamma   90.00
#
_symmetry.space_group_name_H-M   'P 1'
#
loop_
_entity.id
_entity.type
_entity.pdbx_description
1 polymer ?
#
loop_
_entity_poly.entity_id
_entity_poly.type
_entity_poly.pdbx_seq_one_letter_code
_entity_poly.pdbx_strand_id
1 'polypeptide(L)'
;MNPNLFRSAEFYQRRYHNFTIILIIPLTLLVIFLLSFSFLGQKEVTVSSRGEIMPTKVIASIQSTSNNAIVKNNLKENQLVKKGKRLIKYKETIESSQKNSLESQLNTLNKQKVGLETLKESLKRLNLVSLK
;
A
#
# COMPACT_ATOMS: atom_id res chain seq x y z
N MET A 1 -64.44 66.34 -23.81
CA MET A 1 -63.79 65.03 -24.09
C MET A 1 -64.60 63.95 -23.37
N ASN A 2 -65.16 62.97 -24.09
CA ASN A 2 -66.09 62.00 -23.48
C ASN A 2 -65.29 60.90 -22.73
N PRO A 3 -65.46 60.73 -21.40
CA PRO A 3 -64.65 59.81 -20.59
C PRO A 3 -64.91 58.32 -20.89
N ASN A 4 -65.93 58.00 -21.67
CA ASN A 4 -66.31 56.61 -22.00
C ASN A 4 -65.57 56.02 -23.20
N LEU A 5 -64.82 56.82 -23.97
CA LEU A 5 -64.04 56.34 -25.14
C LEU A 5 -62.96 55.31 -24.77
N PHE A 6 -62.47 55.32 -23.52
CA PHE A 6 -61.45 54.40 -23.02
C PHE A 6 -62.03 53.20 -22.26
N ARG A 7 -63.36 53.12 -22.12
CA ARG A 7 -64.05 52.05 -21.37
C ARG A 7 -64.70 50.99 -22.27
N SER A 8 -64.68 51.18 -23.58
CA SER A 8 -65.22 50.21 -24.53
C SER A 8 -64.41 48.92 -24.48
N ALA A 9 -65.09 47.76 -24.38
CA ALA A 9 -64.45 46.45 -24.40
C ALA A 9 -63.53 46.25 -25.63
N GLU A 10 -63.89 46.85 -26.76
CA GLU A 10 -63.06 46.86 -27.98
C GLU A 10 -61.69 47.53 -27.82
N PHE A 11 -61.57 48.60 -27.02
CA PHE A 11 -60.30 49.29 -26.82
C PHE A 11 -59.30 48.40 -26.06
N TYR A 12 -59.79 47.72 -25.02
CA TYR A 12 -59.00 46.73 -24.28
C TYR A 12 -58.67 45.51 -25.13
N GLN A 13 -59.62 45.03 -25.93
CA GLN A 13 -59.43 43.89 -26.82
C GLN A 13 -58.36 44.18 -27.88
N ARG A 14 -58.28 45.39 -28.45
CA ARG A 14 -57.26 45.75 -29.46
C ARG A 14 -55.87 46.02 -28.87
N ARG A 15 -55.78 46.51 -27.62
CA ARG A 15 -54.51 46.82 -26.92
C ARG A 15 -53.87 45.60 -26.24
N TYR A 16 -54.67 44.68 -25.71
CA TYR A 16 -54.22 43.55 -24.88
C TYR A 16 -54.45 42.18 -25.52
N HIS A 17 -54.88 42.09 -26.79
CA HIS A 17 -55.07 40.80 -27.49
C HIS A 17 -53.84 39.89 -27.40
N ASN A 18 -52.64 40.49 -27.46
CA ASN A 18 -51.37 39.77 -27.45
C ASN A 18 -50.66 39.87 -26.08
N PHE A 19 -51.29 40.41 -25.04
CA PHE A 19 -50.65 40.55 -23.71
C PHE A 19 -50.36 39.19 -23.08
N THR A 20 -51.32 38.26 -23.18
CA THR A 20 -51.15 36.87 -22.75
C THR A 20 -50.03 36.19 -23.53
N ILE A 21 -49.92 36.45 -24.84
CA ILE A 21 -48.87 35.88 -25.69
C ILE A 21 -47.49 36.43 -25.32
N ILE A 22 -47.40 37.73 -25.04
CA ILE A 22 -46.17 38.39 -24.57
C ILE A 22 -45.69 37.84 -23.22
N LEU A 23 -46.61 37.38 -22.37
CA LEU A 23 -46.28 36.79 -21.07
C LEU A 23 -46.00 35.28 -21.14
N ILE A 24 -46.72 34.55 -22.00
CA ILE A 24 -46.59 33.09 -22.11
C ILE A 24 -45.28 32.68 -22.81
N ILE A 25 -44.80 33.43 -23.80
CA ILE A 25 -43.57 33.12 -24.55
C ILE A 25 -42.32 33.04 -23.65
N PRO A 26 -42.00 34.05 -22.82
CA PRO A 26 -40.83 33.96 -21.95
C PRO A 26 -40.99 32.86 -20.90
N LEU A 27 -42.22 32.61 -20.45
CA LEU A 27 -42.51 31.56 -19.48
C LEU A 27 -42.27 30.16 -20.07
N THR A 28 -42.73 29.90 -21.29
CA THR A 28 -42.51 28.61 -21.95
C THR A 28 -41.04 28.40 -22.31
N LEU A 29 -40.35 29.46 -22.76
CA LEU A 29 -38.91 29.42 -23.01
C LEU A 29 -38.12 29.06 -21.73
N LEU A 30 -38.49 29.65 -20.59
CA LEU A 30 -37.88 29.35 -19.30
C LEU A 30 -38.10 27.88 -18.89
N VAL A 31 -39.31 27.37 -19.09
CA VAL A 31 -39.62 25.95 -18.79
C VAL A 31 -38.80 25.00 -19.67
N ILE A 32 -38.67 25.28 -20.96
CA ILE A 32 -37.85 24.49 -21.88
C ILE A 32 -36.37 24.53 -21.47
N PHE A 33 -35.88 25.71 -21.07
CA PHE A 33 -34.52 25.88 -20.59
C PHE A 33 -34.25 25.05 -19.33
N LEU A 34 -35.15 25.10 -18.34
CA LEU A 34 -35.02 24.32 -17.10
C LEU A 34 -35.07 22.81 -17.35
N LEU A 35 -35.96 22.35 -18.24
CA LEU A 35 -36.03 20.94 -18.63
C LEU A 35 -34.71 20.50 -19.27
N SER A 36 -34.21 21.25 -20.25
CA SER A 36 -32.95 20.97 -20.93
C SER A 36 -31.79 20.94 -19.92
N PHE A 37 -31.68 21.96 -19.07
CA PHE A 37 -30.67 22.05 -18.03
C PHE A 37 -30.73 20.87 -17.04
N SER A 38 -31.93 20.39 -16.70
CA SER A 38 -32.11 19.22 -15.83
C SER A 38 -31.59 17.92 -16.45
N PHE A 39 -31.71 17.76 -17.78
CA PHE A 39 -31.16 16.58 -18.48
C PHE A 39 -29.64 16.69 -18.70
N LEU A 40 -29.11 17.91 -18.88
CA LEU A 40 -27.68 18.16 -19.05
C LEU A 40 -26.92 18.17 -17.70
N GLY A 41 -27.63 18.30 -16.58
CA GLY A 41 -27.07 18.25 -15.24
C GLY A 41 -26.49 16.87 -14.92
N GLN A 42 -25.21 16.68 -15.21
CA GLN A 42 -24.48 15.50 -14.78
C GLN A 42 -24.35 15.54 -13.26
N LYS A 43 -25.15 14.71 -12.58
CA LYS A 43 -24.98 14.48 -11.15
C LYS A 43 -23.71 13.66 -10.98
N GLU A 44 -22.59 14.30 -10.67
CA GLU A 44 -21.38 13.59 -10.22
C GLU A 44 -21.73 12.84 -8.94
N VAL A 45 -22.06 11.55 -9.08
CA VAL A 45 -22.17 10.64 -7.95
C VAL A 45 -20.76 10.22 -7.58
N THR A 46 -20.04 11.14 -6.94
CA THR A 46 -18.72 10.85 -6.39
C THR A 46 -18.91 9.94 -5.18
N VAL A 47 -18.75 8.64 -5.40
CA VAL A 47 -18.66 7.67 -4.31
C VAL A 47 -17.31 7.89 -3.62
N SER A 48 -17.29 8.76 -2.61
CA SER A 48 -16.13 9.00 -1.77
C SER A 48 -15.89 7.79 -0.87
N SER A 49 -15.13 6.81 -1.37
CA SER A 49 -14.66 5.70 -0.55
C SER A 49 -13.52 6.19 0.36
N ARG A 50 -13.73 6.14 1.67
CA ARG A 50 -12.67 6.40 2.66
C ARG A 50 -11.83 5.13 2.79
N GLY A 51 -10.70 5.09 2.09
CA GLY A 51 -9.66 4.07 2.30
C GLY A 51 -8.58 4.61 3.22
N GLU A 52 -8.16 3.81 4.20
CA GLU A 52 -6.94 4.07 4.97
C GLU A 52 -5.73 3.52 4.20
N ILE A 53 -4.68 4.32 4.08
CA ILE A 53 -3.43 3.87 3.47
C ILE A 53 -2.66 3.08 4.52
N MET A 54 -2.92 1.78 4.59
CA MET A 54 -2.16 0.86 5.42
C MET A 54 -0.97 0.26 4.63
N PRO A 55 0.21 0.10 5.24
CA PRO A 55 1.32 -0.58 4.59
C PRO A 55 0.94 -2.03 4.30
N THR A 56 1.12 -2.47 3.05
CA THR A 56 0.79 -3.82 2.56
C THR A 56 1.54 -4.95 3.30
N LYS A 57 2.59 -4.58 4.04
CA LYS A 57 3.40 -5.51 4.82
C LYS A 57 3.63 -4.92 6.20
N VAL A 58 3.35 -5.71 7.24
CA VAL A 58 3.64 -5.38 8.64
C VAL A 58 5.07 -4.84 8.73
N ILE A 59 5.24 -3.69 9.38
CA ILE A 59 6.54 -3.13 9.72
C ILE A 59 7.24 -4.17 10.60
N ALA A 60 8.11 -4.98 9.99
CA ALA A 60 8.82 -6.02 10.73
C ALA A 60 9.72 -5.34 11.76
N SER A 61 9.38 -5.48 13.04
CA SER A 61 10.25 -5.02 14.11
C SER A 61 11.49 -5.92 14.15
N ILE A 62 12.65 -5.33 13.84
CA ILE A 62 13.93 -6.04 13.90
C ILE A 62 14.43 -5.90 15.34
N GLN A 63 14.34 -6.99 16.10
CA GLN A 63 14.88 -7.05 17.46
C GLN A 63 16.29 -7.64 17.47
N SER A 64 17.12 -7.12 18.35
CA SER A 64 18.44 -7.71 18.58
C SER A 64 18.30 -9.03 19.33
N THR A 65 19.08 -10.03 18.92
CA THR A 65 19.23 -11.29 19.66
C THR A 65 20.32 -11.24 20.73
N SER A 66 21.01 -10.09 20.86
CA SER A 66 22.13 -9.89 21.79
C SER A 66 22.06 -8.52 22.47
N ASN A 67 22.48 -8.47 23.73
CA ASN A 67 22.62 -7.26 24.55
C ASN A 67 24.01 -6.59 24.43
N ASN A 68 24.83 -7.01 23.48
CA ASN A 68 26.17 -6.46 23.28
C ASN A 68 26.12 -4.99 22.82
N ALA A 69 27.17 -4.22 23.12
CA ALA A 69 27.28 -2.83 22.68
C ALA A 69 27.34 -2.71 21.15
N ILE A 70 26.74 -1.66 20.59
CA ILE A 70 26.78 -1.37 19.14
C ILE A 70 28.13 -0.78 18.76
N VAL A 71 28.82 -1.40 17.79
CA VAL A 71 30.10 -0.93 17.26
C VAL A 71 29.92 -0.14 15.96
N LYS A 72 28.94 -0.53 15.14
CA LYS A 72 28.65 0.17 13.88
C LYS A 72 27.15 0.24 13.64
N ASN A 73 26.66 1.45 13.39
CA ASN A 73 25.28 1.69 12.97
C ASN A 73 25.25 2.09 11.48
N ASN A 74 24.55 1.31 10.67
CA ASN A 74 24.34 1.55 9.25
C ASN A 74 22.87 1.92 8.92
N LEU A 75 22.02 2.08 9.94
CA LEU A 75 20.64 2.53 9.79
C LEU A 75 20.58 4.02 9.48
N LYS A 76 19.65 4.36 8.59
CA LYS A 76 19.19 5.73 8.35
C LYS A 76 17.67 5.69 8.28
N GLU A 77 17.03 6.76 8.75
CA GLU A 77 15.57 6.90 8.66
C GLU A 77 15.12 6.83 7.20
N ASN A 78 13.94 6.21 6.99
CA ASN A 78 13.31 6.05 5.67
C ASN A 78 14.20 5.34 4.63
N GLN A 79 15.22 4.58 5.06
CA GLN A 79 16.07 3.83 4.15
C GLN A 79 15.40 2.56 3.64
N LEU A 80 15.38 2.37 2.32
CA LEU A 80 14.99 1.10 1.71
C LEU A 80 16.05 0.01 2.02
N VAL A 81 15.62 -1.10 2.63
CA VAL A 81 16.48 -2.22 3.01
C VAL A 81 15.98 -3.53 2.38
N LYS A 82 16.93 -4.39 1.99
CA LYS A 82 16.65 -5.73 1.45
C LYS A 82 16.99 -6.79 2.49
N LYS A 83 16.33 -7.97 2.42
CA LYS A 83 16.62 -9.11 3.29
C LYS A 83 18.11 -9.48 3.19
N GLY A 84 18.78 -9.62 4.34
CA GLY A 84 20.20 -9.98 4.43
C GLY A 84 21.17 -8.77 4.48
N LYS A 85 20.70 -7.54 4.30
CA LYS A 85 21.54 -6.34 4.47
C LYS A 85 21.90 -6.17 5.95
N ARG A 86 23.19 -5.98 6.25
CA ARG A 86 23.67 -5.64 7.60
C ARG A 86 23.27 -4.21 7.96
N LEU A 87 22.52 -4.07 9.06
CA LEU A 87 22.01 -2.77 9.54
C LEU A 87 22.77 -2.28 10.77
N ILE A 88 23.07 -3.18 11.71
CA ILE A 88 23.81 -2.89 12.94
C ILE A 88 24.89 -3.97 13.09
N LYS A 89 26.08 -3.59 13.58
CA LYS A 89 27.12 -4.51 14.03
C LYS A 89 27.33 -4.33 15.54
N TYR A 90 27.18 -5.43 16.27
CA TYR A 90 27.45 -5.49 17.70
C TYR A 90 28.91 -5.88 17.98
N LYS A 91 29.40 -5.54 19.17
CA LYS A 91 30.70 -5.97 19.66
C LYS A 91 30.67 -7.49 19.82
N GLU A 92 31.69 -8.18 19.30
CA GLU A 92 31.89 -9.59 19.58
C GLU A 92 32.30 -9.71 21.05
N THR A 93 31.45 -10.32 21.88
CA THR A 93 31.71 -10.58 23.31
C THR A 93 32.26 -11.96 23.59
N ILE A 94 32.28 -12.85 22.58
CA ILE A 94 33.05 -14.09 22.68
C ILE A 94 34.52 -13.68 22.74
N GLU A 95 35.15 -13.91 23.88
CA GLU A 95 36.60 -13.71 24.00
C GLU A 95 37.29 -14.55 22.93
N SER A 96 38.29 -13.99 22.26
CA SER A 96 39.02 -14.68 21.17
C SER A 96 39.56 -16.04 21.62
N SER A 97 39.93 -16.16 22.90
CA SER A 97 40.32 -17.41 23.56
C SER A 97 39.23 -18.50 23.52
N GLN A 98 37.97 -18.14 23.80
CA GLN A 98 36.83 -19.06 23.77
C GLN A 98 36.48 -19.49 22.35
N LYS A 99 36.55 -18.57 21.39
CA LYS A 99 36.36 -18.89 19.98
C LYS A 99 37.39 -19.91 19.49
N ASN A 100 38.65 -19.68 19.83
CA ASN A 100 39.76 -20.55 19.45
C ASN A 100 39.66 -21.93 20.11
N SER A 101 39.22 -22.00 21.38
CA SER A 101 39.04 -23.28 22.07
C SER A 101 37.90 -24.10 21.45
N LEU A 102 36.77 -23.46 21.13
CA LEU A 102 35.64 -24.07 20.40
C LEU A 102 36.07 -24.58 19.02
N GLU A 103 36.86 -23.81 18.28
CA GLU A 103 37.37 -24.20 16.96
C GLU A 103 38.34 -25.39 17.05
N SER A 104 39.19 -25.42 18.07
CA SER A 104 40.09 -26.54 18.35
C SER A 104 39.33 -27.83 18.71
N GLN A 105 38.29 -27.71 19.53
CA GLN A 105 37.40 -28.84 19.86
C GLN A 105 36.68 -29.37 18.61
N LEU A 106 36.16 -28.48 17.77
CA LEU A 106 35.53 -28.84 16.50
C LEU A 106 36.49 -29.60 15.57
N ASN A 107 37.73 -29.12 15.48
CA ASN A 107 38.74 -29.75 14.64
C ASN A 107 39.12 -31.14 15.17
N THR A 108 39.24 -31.29 16.49
CA THR A 108 39.49 -32.58 17.14
C THR A 108 38.36 -33.58 16.88
N LEU A 109 37.11 -33.15 17.03
CA LEU A 109 35.93 -33.98 16.74
C LEU A 109 35.87 -34.40 15.27
N ASN A 110 36.18 -33.50 14.35
CA ASN A 110 36.23 -33.83 12.92
C ASN A 110 37.31 -34.88 12.61
N LYS A 111 38.50 -34.76 13.21
CA LYS A 111 39.57 -35.76 13.05
C LYS A 111 39.14 -37.13 13.58
N GLN A 112 38.50 -37.17 14.75
CA GLN A 112 37.98 -38.41 15.32
C GLN A 112 36.92 -39.05 14.42
N LYS A 113 35.98 -38.24 13.89
CA LYS A 113 34.97 -38.72 12.94
C LYS A 113 35.61 -39.33 11.70
N VAL A 114 36.57 -38.64 11.09
CA VAL A 114 37.28 -39.15 9.90
C VAL A 114 38.00 -40.46 10.22
N GLY A 115 38.70 -40.55 11.35
CA GLY A 115 39.38 -41.77 11.77
C GLY A 115 38.42 -42.95 11.96
N LEU A 116 37.25 -42.72 12.56
CA LEU A 116 36.22 -43.74 12.73
C LEU A 116 35.62 -44.21 11.39
N GLU A 117 35.38 -43.29 10.45
CA GLU A 117 34.91 -43.67 9.10
C GLU A 117 35.97 -44.50 8.36
N THR A 118 37.25 -44.10 8.43
CA THR A 118 38.35 -44.89 7.84
C THR A 118 38.45 -46.28 8.46
N LEU A 119 38.31 -46.39 9.79
CA LEU A 119 38.32 -47.69 10.48
C LEU A 119 37.12 -48.56 10.06
N LYS A 120 35.94 -47.97 9.96
CA LYS A 120 34.74 -48.68 9.49
C LYS A 120 34.92 -49.20 8.07
N GLU A 121 35.49 -48.41 7.17
CA GLU A 121 35.78 -48.83 5.79
C GLU A 121 36.82 -49.95 5.72
N SER A 122 37.89 -49.87 6.52
CA SER A 122 38.92 -50.91 6.54
C SER A 122 38.39 -52.24 7.07
N LEU A 123 37.57 -52.21 8.13
CA LEU A 123 36.90 -53.40 8.66
C LEU A 123 35.93 -54.01 7.63
N LYS A 124 35.17 -53.18 6.91
CA LYS A 124 34.27 -53.65 5.84
C LYS A 124 35.06 -54.34 4.71
N ARG A 125 36.21 -53.78 4.31
CA ARG A 125 37.10 -54.40 3.31
C ARG A 125 37.66 -55.74 3.78
N LEU A 126 38.14 -55.82 5.02
CA LEU A 126 38.65 -57.07 5.61
C LEU A 126 37.58 -58.17 5.64
N ASN A 127 36.35 -57.84 6.03
CA ASN A 127 35.27 -58.82 6.11
C ASN A 127 34.81 -59.30 4.71
N LEU A 128 34.91 -58.44 3.68
CA LEU A 128 34.64 -58.83 2.29
C LEU A 128 35.73 -59.72 1.69
N VAL A 129 36.98 -59.59 2.13
CA VAL A 129 38.10 -60.44 1.67
C VAL A 129 38.09 -61.80 2.39
N SER A 130 37.58 -61.87 3.62
CA SER A 130 37.45 -63.10 4.41
C SER A 130 36.36 -64.07 3.91
N LEU A 131 35.46 -63.62 3.02
CA LEU A 131 34.32 -64.39 2.50
C LEU A 131 34.56 -64.94 1.08
N LYS A 132 35.79 -64.86 0.56
CA LYS A 132 36.18 -65.30 -0.78
C LYS A 132 37.32 -66.31 -0.70
#